data_AF-A3MXI2-F1
#
_entry.id   AF-A3MXI2-F1
#
_cell.length_a   1.000
_cell.length_b   1.000
_cell.length_c   1.000
_cell.angle_alpha   90.00
_cell.angle_beta   90.00
_cell.angle_gamma   90.00
#
_symmetry.space_group_name_H-M   'P 1'
#
loop_
_entity.id
_entity.type
_entity.pdbx_description
1 polymer ?
#
loop_
_entity_poly.entity_id
_entity_poly.type
_entity_poly.pdbx_seq_one_letter_code
_entity_poly.pdbx_strand_id
1 'polypeptide(L)'
;MVILLYTLRQWLWHRWVVAYAVALASVSIFVMYGAFVGLAWIQPELYGRVALAVVNASIFLVSLTSLLLGLLVYQDDQEGMLEWFLARPVSKRSYLLQRWLGLSISTAMATLAAYLASFIVVYAVFAVSLPQLLILGLSLTSLSISLLSLGFSVSLYFSDKAAAMGAGFLIWLYLTYVHDLVLMVIGPSLAPGELFVAYVINPIGAARFLAMYTIDSSLSFLNPITAVEVKLSLGDLVLVLPAAALAAPAAIFIVLAVRQR
;
A
#
# COMPACT_ATOMS: atom_id res chain seq x y z
N MET A 1 -19.00 -2.46 -17.84
CA MET A 1 -19.27 -3.31 -16.67
C MET A 1 -18.83 -4.76 -16.86
N VAL A 2 -18.94 -5.35 -18.06
CA VAL A 2 -18.57 -6.75 -18.31
C VAL A 2 -17.09 -7.05 -18.01
N ILE A 3 -16.17 -6.15 -18.38
CA ILE A 3 -14.72 -6.32 -18.15
C ILE A 3 -14.39 -6.32 -16.65
N LEU A 4 -15.09 -5.50 -15.87
CA LEU A 4 -14.93 -5.43 -14.41
C LEU A 4 -15.26 -6.78 -13.76
N LEU A 5 -16.46 -7.32 -14.01
CA LEU A 5 -16.90 -8.59 -13.41
C LEU A 5 -16.05 -9.77 -13.86
N TYR A 6 -15.63 -9.77 -15.14
CA TYR A 6 -14.70 -10.76 -15.67
C TYR A 6 -13.35 -10.68 -14.94
N THR A 7 -12.76 -9.49 -14.83
CA THR A 7 -11.48 -9.27 -14.15
C THR A 7 -11.56 -9.69 -12.69
N LEU A 8 -12.63 -9.32 -11.98
CA LEU A 8 -12.85 -9.73 -10.59
C LEU A 8 -12.85 -11.25 -10.45
N ARG A 9 -13.65 -11.95 -11.24
CA ARG A 9 -13.76 -13.41 -11.18
C ARG A 9 -12.44 -14.09 -11.54
N GLN A 10 -11.74 -13.58 -12.54
CA GLN A 10 -10.46 -14.12 -13.01
C GLN A 10 -9.36 -13.93 -11.96
N TRP A 11 -9.26 -12.73 -11.38
CA TRP A 11 -8.15 -12.36 -10.51
C TRP A 11 -8.31 -12.79 -9.06
N LEU A 12 -9.54 -12.96 -8.56
CA LEU A 12 -9.78 -13.45 -7.19
C LEU A 12 -9.11 -14.81 -6.90
N TRP A 13 -9.06 -15.69 -7.89
CA TRP A 13 -8.47 -17.03 -7.77
C TRP A 13 -7.22 -17.20 -8.62
N HIS A 14 -6.67 -16.10 -9.13
CA HIS A 14 -5.48 -16.18 -9.94
C HIS A 14 -4.28 -16.55 -9.07
N ARG A 15 -3.46 -17.50 -9.54
CA ARG A 15 -2.27 -18.00 -8.83
C ARG A 15 -1.37 -16.91 -8.28
N TRP A 16 -1.22 -15.79 -8.99
CA TRP A 16 -0.41 -14.65 -8.52
C TRP A 16 -1.03 -13.89 -7.34
N VAL A 17 -2.36 -13.71 -7.34
CA VAL A 17 -3.07 -13.03 -6.24
C VAL A 17 -3.10 -13.91 -5.00
N VAL A 18 -3.34 -15.22 -5.19
CA VAL A 18 -3.27 -16.20 -4.11
C VAL A 18 -1.85 -16.29 -3.56
N ALA A 19 -0.83 -16.39 -4.42
CA ALA A 19 0.57 -16.40 -3.99
C ALA A 19 0.95 -15.13 -3.22
N TYR A 20 0.50 -13.95 -3.67
CA TYR A 20 0.65 -12.69 -2.94
C TYR A 20 -0.01 -12.75 -1.55
N ALA A 21 -1.26 -13.19 -1.47
CA ALA A 21 -1.99 -13.30 -0.20
C ALA A 21 -1.30 -14.28 0.76
N VAL A 22 -0.84 -15.43 0.26
CA VAL A 22 -0.09 -16.42 1.04
C VAL A 22 1.25 -15.86 1.49
N ALA A 23 1.99 -15.17 0.63
CA ALA A 23 3.26 -14.55 1.00
C ALA A 23 3.08 -13.49 2.09
N LEU A 24 2.06 -12.63 1.96
CA LEU A 24 1.75 -11.60 2.96
C LEU A 24 1.36 -12.23 4.31
N ALA A 25 0.50 -13.25 4.29
CA ALA A 25 0.12 -13.99 5.50
C ALA A 25 1.33 -14.69 6.13
N SER A 26 2.20 -15.30 5.32
CA SER A 26 3.40 -16.00 5.79
C SER A 26 4.40 -15.05 6.44
N VAL A 27 4.66 -13.89 5.84
CA VAL A 27 5.55 -12.86 6.42
C VAL A 27 4.95 -12.33 7.72
N SER A 28 3.65 -12.06 7.75
CA SER A 28 2.97 -11.57 8.95
C SER A 28 3.09 -12.58 10.09
N ILE A 29 2.78 -13.86 9.83
CA ILE A 29 2.90 -14.95 10.81
C ILE A 29 4.36 -15.12 11.26
N PHE A 30 5.32 -15.08 10.33
CA PHE A 30 6.74 -15.24 10.63
C PHE A 30 7.25 -14.13 11.56
N VAL A 31 6.96 -12.87 11.24
CA VAL A 31 7.37 -11.72 12.08
C VAL A 31 6.71 -11.79 13.45
N MET A 32 5.43 -12.18 13.50
CA MET A 32 4.70 -12.28 14.76
C MET A 32 5.18 -13.44 15.64
N TYR A 33 5.52 -14.59 15.03
CA TYR A 33 6.13 -15.72 15.73
C TYR A 33 7.53 -15.37 16.24
N GLY A 34 8.37 -14.73 15.42
CA GLY A 34 9.70 -14.28 15.84
C GLY A 34 9.63 -13.33 17.03
N ALA A 35 8.65 -12.42 17.03
CA ALA A 35 8.39 -11.53 18.14
C ALA A 35 7.86 -12.26 19.39
N PHE A 36 7.01 -13.29 19.21
CA PHE A 36 6.56 -14.15 20.30
C PHE A 36 7.75 -14.80 21.01
N VAL A 37 8.64 -15.46 20.26
CA VAL A 37 9.80 -16.18 20.79
C VAL A 37 10.84 -15.23 21.40
N GLY A 38 11.06 -14.06 20.79
CA GLY A 38 12.15 -13.16 21.19
C GLY A 38 11.83 -12.16 22.31
N LEU A 39 10.58 -11.70 22.44
CA LEU A 39 10.25 -10.53 23.27
C LEU A 39 8.96 -10.70 24.11
N ALA A 40 7.97 -11.44 23.60
CA ALA A 40 6.64 -11.48 24.21
C ALA A 40 6.54 -12.29 25.51
N TRP A 41 7.51 -13.19 25.80
CA TRP A 41 7.54 -13.94 27.05
C TRP A 41 7.84 -13.08 28.29
N ILE A 42 8.41 -11.87 28.10
CA ILE A 42 9.04 -11.11 29.19
C ILE A 42 8.20 -9.88 29.58
N GLN A 43 7.57 -9.17 28.63
CA GLN A 43 6.82 -7.93 28.92
C GLN A 43 5.63 -7.69 27.97
N PRO A 44 4.39 -7.66 28.49
CA PRO A 44 3.18 -7.28 27.74
C PRO A 44 3.25 -5.88 27.10
N GLU A 45 4.03 -4.96 27.65
CA GLU A 45 4.19 -3.60 27.12
C GLU A 45 4.87 -3.56 25.74
N LEU A 46 5.53 -4.65 25.32
CA LEU A 46 6.22 -4.75 24.03
C LEU A 46 5.30 -5.12 22.85
N TYR A 47 4.00 -5.39 23.09
CA TYR A 47 3.05 -5.76 22.03
C TYR A 47 2.93 -4.71 20.92
N GLY A 48 2.98 -3.41 21.27
CA GLY A 48 2.99 -2.33 20.30
C GLY A 48 4.16 -2.44 19.32
N ARG A 49 5.35 -2.81 19.81
CA ARG A 49 6.56 -2.97 18.98
C ARG A 49 6.45 -4.15 18.02
N VAL A 50 5.79 -5.23 18.44
CA VAL A 50 5.53 -6.40 17.58
C VAL A 50 4.58 -6.05 16.45
N ALA A 51 3.47 -5.36 16.76
CA ALA A 51 2.52 -4.90 15.75
C ALA A 51 3.18 -3.96 14.74
N LEU A 52 4.05 -3.05 15.20
CA LEU A 52 4.84 -2.17 14.34
C LEU A 52 5.77 -2.94 13.39
N ALA A 53 6.44 -3.98 13.87
CA ALA A 53 7.31 -4.81 13.03
C ALA A 53 6.52 -5.54 11.93
N VAL A 54 5.37 -6.13 12.27
CA VAL A 54 4.48 -6.82 11.32
C VAL A 54 3.96 -5.85 10.26
N VAL A 55 3.52 -4.66 10.68
CA VAL A 55 3.05 -3.59 9.79
C VAL A 55 4.15 -3.17 8.83
N ASN A 56 5.35 -2.88 9.32
CA ASN A 56 6.46 -2.46 8.48
C ASN A 56 6.81 -3.54 7.45
N ALA A 57 6.96 -4.80 7.87
CA ALA A 57 7.25 -5.91 6.97
C ALA A 57 6.15 -6.08 5.89
N SER A 58 4.89 -5.93 6.29
CA SER A 58 3.75 -5.98 5.37
C SER A 58 3.79 -4.86 4.35
N ILE A 59 4.07 -3.62 4.77
CA ILE A 59 4.16 -2.44 3.89
C ILE A 59 5.18 -2.68 2.77
N PHE A 60 6.36 -3.25 3.07
CA PHE A 60 7.37 -3.55 2.05
C PHE A 60 6.85 -4.54 1.00
N LEU A 61 6.21 -5.63 1.44
CA LEU A 61 5.70 -6.65 0.53
C LEU A 61 4.56 -6.10 -0.33
N VAL A 62 3.54 -5.50 0.31
CA VAL A 62 2.38 -4.91 -0.36
C VAL A 62 2.81 -3.84 -1.37
N SER A 63 3.74 -2.97 -0.99
CA SER A 63 4.16 -1.86 -1.85
C SER A 63 4.79 -2.33 -3.15
N LEU A 64 5.71 -3.28 -3.08
CA LEU A 64 6.40 -3.79 -4.25
C LEU A 64 5.45 -4.60 -5.13
N THR A 65 4.69 -5.53 -4.54
CA THR A 65 3.82 -6.43 -5.32
C THR A 65 2.70 -5.67 -6.01
N SER A 66 2.07 -4.70 -5.34
CA SER A 66 0.95 -3.96 -5.93
C SER A 66 1.43 -3.04 -7.06
N LEU A 67 2.60 -2.42 -6.90
CA LEU A 67 3.21 -1.63 -7.98
C LEU A 67 3.55 -2.51 -9.19
N LEU A 68 4.22 -3.64 -8.97
CA LEU A 68 4.60 -4.58 -10.03
C LEU A 68 3.37 -5.18 -10.73
N LEU A 69 2.30 -5.51 -10.00
CA LEU A 69 1.05 -5.99 -10.58
C LEU A 69 0.42 -4.93 -11.49
N GLY A 70 0.39 -3.65 -11.08
CA GLY A 70 -0.09 -2.57 -11.93
C GLY A 70 0.73 -2.40 -13.20
N LEU A 71 2.04 -2.61 -13.12
CA LEU A 71 2.96 -2.55 -14.26
C LEU A 71 2.76 -3.70 -15.23
N LEU A 72 2.82 -4.93 -14.71
CA LEU A 72 2.78 -6.14 -15.51
C LEU A 72 1.47 -6.32 -16.24
N VAL A 73 0.34 -6.13 -15.55
CA VAL A 73 -0.97 -6.41 -16.15
C VAL A 73 -1.27 -5.47 -17.30
N TYR A 74 -0.90 -4.19 -17.19
CA TYR A 74 -1.11 -3.26 -18.29
C TYR A 74 -0.23 -3.59 -19.51
N GLN A 75 1.03 -3.96 -19.30
CA GLN A 75 1.95 -4.32 -20.40
C GLN A 75 1.53 -5.62 -21.08
N ASP A 76 1.14 -6.65 -20.31
CA ASP A 76 0.61 -7.90 -20.85
C ASP A 76 -0.68 -7.68 -21.64
N ASP A 77 -1.55 -6.80 -21.14
CA ASP A 77 -2.79 -6.42 -21.82
C ASP A 77 -2.52 -5.68 -23.14
N GLN A 78 -1.46 -4.85 -23.23
CA GLN A 78 -1.06 -4.15 -24.45
C GLN A 78 -0.58 -5.09 -25.55
N GLU A 79 0.25 -6.09 -25.20
CA GLU A 79 0.79 -7.07 -26.17
C GLU A 79 -0.34 -7.86 -26.86
N GLY A 80 -1.43 -8.18 -26.15
CA GLY A 80 -2.60 -8.88 -26.69
C GLY A 80 -3.76 -7.98 -27.16
N MET A 81 -3.63 -6.65 -27.03
CA MET A 81 -4.76 -5.71 -27.21
C MET A 81 -5.20 -5.55 -28.66
N LEU A 82 -4.28 -5.72 -29.62
CA LEU A 82 -4.54 -5.52 -31.05
C LEU A 82 -5.64 -6.45 -31.57
N GLU A 83 -5.60 -7.73 -31.16
CA GLU A 83 -6.60 -8.72 -31.54
C GLU A 83 -7.97 -8.43 -30.94
N TRP A 84 -7.99 -7.89 -29.70
CA TRP A 84 -9.22 -7.54 -28.99
C TRP A 84 -9.94 -6.32 -29.56
N PHE A 85 -9.20 -5.27 -29.94
CA PHE A 85 -9.79 -4.07 -30.53
C PHE A 85 -10.40 -4.32 -31.91
N LEU A 86 -9.83 -5.26 -32.68
CA LEU A 86 -10.35 -5.64 -33.98
C LEU A 86 -11.69 -6.40 -33.90
N ALA A 87 -11.96 -7.08 -32.77
CA ALA A 87 -13.18 -7.86 -32.57
C ALA A 87 -14.34 -7.06 -31.92
N ARG A 88 -14.04 -6.02 -31.12
CA ARG A 88 -15.07 -5.18 -30.48
C ARG A 88 -14.54 -3.77 -30.18
N PRO A 89 -15.17 -2.69 -30.69
CA PRO A 89 -14.73 -1.32 -30.40
C PRO A 89 -15.16 -0.92 -28.98
N VAL A 90 -14.37 -1.30 -27.98
CA VAL A 90 -14.49 -0.77 -26.62
C VAL A 90 -13.57 0.44 -26.52
N SER A 91 -14.02 1.55 -25.92
CA SER A 91 -13.14 2.71 -25.73
C SER A 91 -12.00 2.40 -24.76
N LYS A 92 -10.78 2.84 -25.10
CA LYS A 92 -9.56 2.61 -24.29
C LYS A 92 -9.72 3.09 -22.85
N ARG A 93 -10.42 4.22 -22.64
CA ARG A 93 -10.79 4.77 -21.32
C ARG A 93 -11.59 3.79 -20.48
N SER A 94 -12.64 3.24 -21.07
CA SER A 94 -13.58 2.34 -20.39
C SER A 94 -12.92 1.02 -20.06
N TYR A 95 -12.02 0.54 -20.92
CA TYR A 95 -11.17 -0.61 -20.66
C TYR A 95 -10.26 -0.36 -19.44
N LEU A 96 -9.47 0.72 -19.48
CA LEU A 96 -8.51 1.07 -18.43
C LEU A 96 -9.16 1.19 -17.05
N LEU A 97 -10.25 1.96 -16.96
CA LEU A 97 -10.94 2.18 -15.68
C LEU A 97 -11.54 0.89 -15.12
N GLN A 98 -12.16 0.05 -15.97
CA GLN A 98 -12.74 -1.22 -15.53
C GLN A 98 -11.67 -2.23 -15.11
N ARG A 99 -10.54 -2.26 -15.82
CA ARG A 99 -9.41 -3.14 -15.52
C ARG A 99 -8.75 -2.78 -14.20
N TRP A 100 -8.43 -1.49 -14.03
CA TRP A 100 -7.88 -0.96 -12.79
C TRP A 100 -8.83 -1.17 -11.60
N LEU A 101 -10.13 -0.89 -11.75
CA LEU A 101 -11.11 -1.12 -10.68
C LEU A 101 -11.20 -2.60 -10.29
N GLY A 102 -11.24 -3.50 -11.28
CA GLY A 102 -11.30 -4.94 -11.02
C GLY A 102 -10.08 -5.43 -10.24
N LEU A 103 -8.88 -5.03 -10.66
CA LEU A 103 -7.64 -5.39 -9.98
C LEU A 103 -7.53 -4.74 -8.59
N SER A 104 -7.95 -3.48 -8.44
CA SER A 104 -7.95 -2.79 -7.15
C SER A 104 -8.83 -3.50 -6.13
N ILE A 105 -10.03 -3.92 -6.53
CA ILE A 105 -10.94 -4.67 -5.65
C ILE A 105 -10.39 -6.06 -5.35
N SER A 106 -9.90 -6.81 -6.35
CA SER A 106 -9.33 -8.14 -6.14
C SER A 106 -8.12 -8.11 -5.19
N THR A 107 -7.21 -7.15 -5.39
CA THR A 107 -6.02 -7.00 -4.53
C THR A 107 -6.38 -6.47 -3.14
N ALA A 108 -7.38 -5.60 -3.02
CA ALA A 108 -7.91 -5.15 -1.74
C ALA A 108 -8.49 -6.32 -0.93
N MET A 109 -9.33 -7.15 -1.56
CA MET A 109 -9.89 -8.33 -0.91
C MET A 109 -8.80 -9.32 -0.50
N ALA A 110 -7.80 -9.55 -1.36
CA ALA A 110 -6.68 -10.44 -1.05
C ALA A 110 -5.84 -9.91 0.12
N THR A 111 -5.56 -8.61 0.16
CA THR A 111 -4.79 -7.96 1.24
C THR A 111 -5.53 -8.04 2.56
N LEU A 112 -6.82 -7.70 2.57
CA LEU A 112 -7.67 -7.83 3.76
C LEU A 112 -7.76 -9.27 4.24
N ALA A 113 -8.00 -10.22 3.34
CA ALA A 113 -8.10 -11.63 3.69
C ALA A 113 -6.79 -12.18 4.26
N ALA A 114 -5.64 -11.87 3.65
CA ALA A 114 -4.33 -12.29 4.15
C ALA A 114 -4.03 -11.70 5.54
N TYR A 115 -4.34 -10.42 5.74
CA TYR A 115 -4.13 -9.77 7.04
C TYR A 115 -5.05 -10.36 8.12
N LEU A 116 -6.34 -10.53 7.82
CA LEU A 116 -7.30 -11.18 8.73
C LEU A 116 -6.91 -12.63 9.05
N ALA A 117 -6.45 -13.40 8.06
CA ALA A 117 -5.99 -14.76 8.26
C ALA A 117 -4.76 -14.82 9.18
N SER A 118 -3.78 -13.93 8.96
CA SER A 118 -2.62 -13.82 9.84
C SER A 118 -3.01 -13.42 11.27
N PHE A 119 -4.04 -12.59 11.41
CA PHE A 119 -4.55 -12.21 12.72
C PHE A 119 -5.26 -13.35 13.45
N ILE A 120 -6.11 -14.14 12.78
CA ILE A 120 -6.81 -15.28 13.43
C ILE A 120 -5.83 -16.25 14.07
N VAL A 121 -4.70 -16.52 13.40
CA VAL A 121 -3.63 -17.38 13.90
C VAL A 121 -3.03 -16.84 15.21
N VAL A 122 -3.09 -15.53 15.42
CA VAL A 122 -2.33 -14.87 16.47
C VAL A 122 -3.18 -14.16 17.53
N TYR A 123 -4.47 -13.92 17.26
CA TYR A 123 -5.44 -13.42 18.24
C TYR A 123 -5.47 -14.29 19.51
N ALA A 124 -5.29 -15.60 19.34
CA ALA A 124 -5.19 -16.55 20.44
C ALA A 124 -4.03 -16.26 21.42
N VAL A 125 -3.05 -15.44 21.03
CA VAL A 125 -1.80 -15.23 21.77
C VAL A 125 -1.60 -13.78 22.25
N PHE A 126 -2.10 -12.76 21.52
CA PHE A 126 -1.70 -11.35 21.77
C PHE A 126 -2.82 -10.37 22.16
N ALA A 127 -4.09 -10.80 22.25
CA ALA A 127 -5.22 -9.96 22.67
C ALA A 127 -5.33 -8.57 21.97
N VAL A 128 -4.92 -8.48 20.69
CA VAL A 128 -5.00 -7.24 19.91
C VAL A 128 -6.47 -6.88 19.65
N SER A 129 -6.81 -5.59 19.78
CA SER A 129 -8.19 -5.13 19.60
C SER A 129 -8.65 -5.22 18.14
N LEU A 130 -9.85 -5.78 17.91
CA LEU A 130 -10.45 -5.92 16.58
C LEU A 130 -10.51 -4.60 15.77
N PRO A 131 -10.85 -3.44 16.38
CA PRO A 131 -10.87 -2.17 15.64
C PRO A 131 -9.49 -1.75 15.12
N GLN A 132 -8.43 -1.91 15.91
CA GLN A 132 -7.06 -1.58 15.47
C GLN A 132 -6.67 -2.42 14.25
N LEU A 133 -6.99 -3.71 14.25
CA LEU A 133 -6.66 -4.59 13.13
C LEU A 133 -7.41 -4.26 11.87
N LEU A 134 -8.68 -3.88 11.97
CA LEU A 134 -9.45 -3.43 10.82
C LEU A 134 -8.81 -2.17 10.22
N ILE A 135 -8.40 -1.21 11.04
CA ILE A 135 -7.75 0.01 10.53
C ILE A 135 -6.37 -0.31 9.93
N LEU A 136 -5.59 -1.22 10.53
CA LEU A 136 -4.33 -1.69 9.97
C LEU A 136 -4.53 -2.37 8.61
N GLY A 137 -5.48 -3.30 8.50
CA GLY A 137 -5.83 -3.95 7.24
C GLY A 137 -6.32 -2.96 6.18
N LEU A 138 -7.11 -1.96 6.58
CA LEU A 138 -7.54 -0.88 5.68
C LEU A 138 -6.37 -0.02 5.21
N SER A 139 -5.42 0.33 6.09
CA SER A 139 -4.24 1.10 5.71
C SER A 139 -3.36 0.39 4.67
N LEU A 140 -3.12 -0.92 4.85
CA LEU A 140 -2.42 -1.76 3.88
C LEU A 140 -3.19 -1.89 2.57
N THR A 141 -4.52 -1.98 2.64
CA THR A 141 -5.39 -2.05 1.47
C THR A 141 -5.35 -0.75 0.67
N SER A 142 -5.46 0.39 1.34
CA SER A 142 -5.32 1.71 0.71
C SER A 142 -3.95 1.88 0.06
N LEU A 143 -2.87 1.43 0.73
CA LEU A 143 -1.53 1.41 0.14
C LEU A 143 -1.46 0.55 -1.12
N SER A 144 -2.03 -0.65 -1.09
CA SER A 144 -2.09 -1.55 -2.24
C SER A 144 -2.75 -0.87 -3.45
N ILE A 145 -3.93 -0.26 -3.25
CA ILE A 145 -4.64 0.45 -4.31
C ILE A 145 -3.81 1.65 -4.81
N SER A 146 -3.18 2.39 -3.90
CA SER A 146 -2.34 3.55 -4.22
C SER A 146 -1.19 3.17 -5.16
N LEU A 147 -0.40 2.15 -4.78
CA LEU A 147 0.76 1.74 -5.57
C LEU A 147 0.40 0.97 -6.82
N LEU A 148 -0.71 0.22 -6.82
CA LEU A 148 -1.26 -0.35 -8.05
C LEU A 148 -1.64 0.75 -9.04
N SER A 149 -2.27 1.83 -8.58
CA SER A 149 -2.63 2.99 -9.41
C SER A 149 -1.38 3.71 -9.95
N LEU A 150 -0.33 3.79 -9.14
CA LEU A 150 0.95 4.32 -9.56
C LEU A 150 1.57 3.45 -10.66
N GLY A 151 1.56 2.13 -10.50
CA GLY A 151 2.09 1.19 -11.50
C GLY A 151 1.36 1.29 -12.83
N PHE A 152 0.03 1.36 -12.78
CA PHE A 152 -0.79 1.64 -13.97
C PHE A 152 -0.42 2.98 -14.61
N SER A 153 -0.26 4.05 -13.82
CA SER A 153 0.09 5.38 -14.33
C SER A 153 1.46 5.39 -15.01
N VAL A 154 2.46 4.76 -14.40
CA VAL A 154 3.81 4.63 -14.96
C VAL A 154 3.76 3.87 -16.28
N SER A 155 3.00 2.79 -16.35
CA SER A 155 2.90 1.97 -17.56
C SER A 155 2.35 2.70 -18.78
N LEU A 156 1.58 3.77 -18.57
CA LEU A 156 1.08 4.61 -19.68
C LEU A 156 2.22 5.35 -20.43
N TYR A 157 3.39 5.50 -19.81
CA TYR A 157 4.54 6.21 -20.37
C TYR A 157 5.60 5.31 -20.99
N PHE A 158 5.51 3.99 -20.83
CA PHE A 158 6.48 3.03 -21.33
C PHE A 158 5.82 2.05 -22.29
N SER A 159 6.40 1.89 -23.48
CA SER A 159 5.97 0.90 -24.47
C SER A 159 6.59 -0.47 -24.28
N ASP A 160 7.75 -0.53 -23.61
CA ASP A 160 8.48 -1.77 -23.36
C ASP A 160 8.26 -2.24 -21.92
N LYS A 161 7.94 -3.53 -21.77
CA LYS A 161 7.67 -4.16 -20.47
C LYS A 161 8.89 -4.11 -19.54
N ALA A 162 10.09 -4.38 -20.05
CA ALA A 162 11.30 -4.39 -19.23
C ALA A 162 11.64 -2.96 -18.76
N ALA A 163 11.49 -1.95 -19.63
CA ALA A 163 11.66 -0.55 -19.26
C ALA A 163 10.66 -0.09 -18.20
N ALA A 164 9.38 -0.46 -18.33
CA ALA A 164 8.35 -0.15 -17.33
C ALA A 164 8.67 -0.79 -15.97
N MET A 165 9.11 -2.05 -15.95
CA MET A 165 9.50 -2.75 -14.72
C MET A 165 10.73 -2.10 -14.07
N GLY A 166 11.74 -1.72 -14.86
CA GLY A 166 12.93 -1.03 -14.37
C GLY A 166 12.59 0.33 -13.73
N ALA A 167 11.77 1.14 -14.41
CA ALA A 167 11.29 2.41 -13.87
C ALA A 167 10.46 2.22 -12.60
N GLY A 168 9.56 1.23 -12.58
CA GLY A 168 8.78 0.86 -11.41
C GLY A 168 9.64 0.49 -10.21
N PHE A 169 10.66 -0.33 -10.41
CA PHE A 169 11.61 -0.69 -9.36
C PHE A 169 12.35 0.53 -8.80
N LEU A 170 12.82 1.45 -9.65
CA LEU A 170 13.48 2.68 -9.22
C LEU A 170 12.53 3.60 -8.44
N ILE A 171 11.28 3.74 -8.88
CA ILE A 171 10.26 4.51 -8.16
C ILE A 171 9.99 3.88 -6.79
N TRP A 172 9.83 2.56 -6.73
CA TRP A 172 9.65 1.85 -5.47
C TRP A 172 10.84 2.04 -4.53
N LEU A 173 12.06 1.95 -5.04
CA LEU A 173 13.29 2.16 -4.26
C LEU A 173 13.37 3.59 -3.73
N TYR A 174 12.96 4.57 -4.56
CA TYR A 174 12.86 5.96 -4.12
C TYR A 174 11.87 6.12 -2.97
N LEU A 175 10.63 5.64 -3.15
CA LEU A 175 9.57 5.75 -2.14
C LEU A 175 9.92 4.98 -0.87
N THR A 176 10.62 3.87 -0.98
CA THR A 176 10.87 3.01 0.18
C THR A 176 12.09 3.42 0.98
N TYR A 177 13.17 3.83 0.31
CA TYR A 177 14.47 4.05 0.96
C TYR A 177 15.01 5.47 0.75
N VAL A 178 15.07 5.93 -0.50
CA VAL A 178 15.72 7.23 -0.81
C VAL A 178 14.98 8.37 -0.13
N HIS A 179 13.65 8.35 -0.14
CA HIS A 179 12.83 9.36 0.52
C HIS A 179 13.10 9.41 2.03
N ASP A 180 13.14 8.26 2.71
CA ASP A 180 13.46 8.18 4.15
C ASP A 180 14.90 8.69 4.44
N LEU A 181 15.87 8.37 3.57
CA LEU A 181 17.26 8.87 3.69
C LEU A 181 17.36 10.39 3.48
N VAL A 182 16.63 10.94 2.50
CA VAL A 182 16.58 12.38 2.26
C VAL A 182 16.02 13.09 3.49
N LEU A 183 14.90 12.60 4.04
CA LEU A 183 14.31 13.15 5.26
C LEU A 183 15.24 13.05 6.47
N MET A 184 16.06 12.01 6.56
CA MET A 184 17.07 11.90 7.63
C MET A 184 18.13 13.02 7.54
N VAL A 185 18.50 13.44 6.33
CA VAL A 185 19.49 14.50 6.11
C VAL A 185 18.90 15.89 6.27
N ILE A 186 17.73 16.16 5.67
CA ILE A 186 17.13 17.50 5.67
C ILE A 186 16.23 17.75 6.88
N GLY A 187 15.74 16.70 7.53
CA GLY A 187 14.75 16.76 8.60
C GLY A 187 15.14 17.66 9.77
N PRO A 188 16.41 17.69 10.24
CA PRO A 188 16.84 18.62 11.28
C PRO A 188 16.69 20.11 10.92
N SER A 189 16.56 20.44 9.63
CA SER A 189 16.39 21.81 9.14
C SER A 189 14.93 22.21 8.92
N LEU A 190 13.98 21.28 9.07
CA LEU A 190 12.56 21.51 8.82
C LEU A 190 11.81 21.73 10.14
N ALA A 191 10.76 22.55 10.10
CA ALA A 191 9.82 22.60 11.21
C ALA A 191 9.08 21.25 11.35
N PRO A 192 8.62 20.87 12.56
CA PRO A 192 7.95 19.58 12.78
C PRO A 192 6.76 19.32 11.84
N GLY A 193 5.94 20.34 11.57
CA GLY A 193 4.82 20.24 10.64
C GLY A 193 5.27 20.05 9.18
N GLU A 194 6.36 20.69 8.78
CA GLU A 194 6.94 20.54 7.43
C GLU A 194 7.55 19.16 7.25
N LEU A 195 8.28 18.66 8.26
CA LEU A 195 8.81 17.31 8.29
C LEU A 195 7.68 16.28 8.20
N PHE A 196 6.59 16.48 8.94
CA PHE A 196 5.42 15.62 8.87
C PHE A 196 4.83 15.59 7.46
N VAL A 197 4.55 16.75 6.85
CA VAL A 197 4.02 16.84 5.48
C VAL A 197 4.98 16.17 4.49
N ALA A 198 6.28 16.42 4.60
CA ALA A 198 7.30 15.82 3.75
C ALA A 198 7.38 14.30 3.93
N TYR A 199 7.05 13.77 5.11
CA TYR A 199 6.95 12.34 5.36
C TYR A 199 5.69 11.72 4.74
N VAL A 200 4.52 12.33 4.95
CA VAL A 200 3.23 11.76 4.52
C VAL A 200 2.92 12.01 3.04
N ILE A 201 3.66 12.88 2.34
CA ILE A 201 3.50 13.03 0.88
C ILE A 201 3.84 11.73 0.13
N ASN A 202 4.68 10.89 0.72
CA ASN A 202 4.98 9.56 0.22
C ASN A 202 3.89 8.58 0.66
N PRO A 203 3.22 7.85 -0.26
CA PRO A 203 2.16 6.91 0.11
C PRO A 203 2.62 5.81 1.06
N ILE A 204 3.88 5.36 0.96
CA ILE A 204 4.45 4.37 1.90
C ILE A 204 4.57 4.98 3.29
N GLY A 205 5.10 6.21 3.39
CA GLY A 205 5.19 6.97 4.64
C GLY A 205 3.81 7.25 5.25
N ALA A 206 2.82 7.62 4.42
CA ALA A 206 1.44 7.86 4.83
C ALA A 206 0.76 6.60 5.40
N ALA A 207 0.87 5.47 4.71
CA ALA A 207 0.34 4.20 5.21
C ALA A 207 1.01 3.80 6.52
N ARG A 208 2.35 3.92 6.59
CA ARG A 208 3.12 3.65 7.80
C ARG A 208 2.63 4.53 8.95
N PHE A 209 2.52 5.83 8.74
CA PHE A 209 2.01 6.78 9.74
C PHE A 209 0.64 6.38 10.27
N LEU A 210 -0.34 6.16 9.38
CA LEU A 210 -1.71 5.80 9.79
C LEU A 210 -1.73 4.51 10.59
N ALA A 211 -0.95 3.51 10.17
CA ALA A 211 -0.85 2.25 10.88
C ALA A 211 -0.24 2.43 12.28
N MET A 212 0.84 3.20 12.40
CA MET A 212 1.47 3.49 13.70
C MET A 212 0.56 4.30 14.63
N TYR A 213 -0.13 5.30 14.10
CA TYR A 213 -1.05 6.16 14.86
C TYR A 213 -2.20 5.37 15.51
N THR A 214 -2.61 4.26 14.92
CA THR A 214 -3.67 3.38 15.47
C THR A 214 -3.20 2.51 16.62
N ILE A 215 -1.91 2.14 16.61
CA ILE A 215 -1.28 1.34 17.66
C ILE A 215 -0.90 2.25 18.84
N ASP A 216 -0.30 3.40 18.53
CA ASP A 216 0.07 4.41 19.50
C ASP A 216 -0.26 5.83 19.00
N SER A 217 -1.40 6.32 19.49
CA SER A 217 -1.88 7.68 19.18
C SER A 217 -1.11 8.78 19.89
N SER A 218 -0.23 8.46 20.85
CA SER A 218 0.61 9.45 21.54
C SER A 218 1.70 10.01 20.63
N LEU A 219 1.90 9.40 19.45
CA LEU A 219 3.00 9.71 18.54
C LEU A 219 4.36 9.55 19.22
N SER A 220 4.49 8.69 20.25
CA SER A 220 5.77 8.51 20.97
C SER A 220 6.92 7.98 20.11
N PHE A 221 6.61 7.47 18.91
CA PHE A 221 7.58 7.14 17.87
C PHE A 221 8.21 8.39 17.21
N LEU A 222 7.51 9.52 17.20
CA LEU A 222 8.09 10.84 17.01
C LEU A 222 8.64 11.28 18.37
N ASN A 223 9.75 12.02 18.39
CA ASN A 223 10.26 12.60 19.62
C ASN A 223 9.09 13.31 20.37
N PRO A 224 8.88 13.11 21.69
CA PRO A 224 7.72 13.63 22.41
C PRO A 224 7.43 15.12 22.19
N ILE A 225 8.47 15.93 21.99
CA ILE A 225 8.34 17.36 21.68
C ILE A 225 7.72 17.56 20.30
N THR A 226 8.25 16.87 19.28
CA THR A 226 7.75 16.92 17.90
C THR A 226 6.33 16.38 17.75
N ALA A 227 5.96 15.36 18.55
CA ALA A 227 4.61 14.80 18.59
C ALA A 227 3.56 15.82 19.03
N VAL A 228 3.86 16.60 20.08
CA VAL A 228 2.98 17.63 20.62
C VAL A 228 2.89 18.81 19.64
N GLU A 229 4.01 19.25 19.08
CA GLU A 229 4.03 20.36 18.11
C GLU A 229 3.26 20.03 16.83
N VAL A 230 3.39 18.81 16.30
CA VAL A 230 2.62 18.36 15.13
C VAL A 230 1.12 18.36 15.42
N LYS A 231 0.70 17.84 16.59
CA LYS A 231 -0.73 17.86 16.97
C LYS A 231 -1.27 19.28 17.16
N LEU A 232 -0.51 20.17 17.78
CA LEU A 232 -0.90 21.56 17.98
C LEU A 232 -0.93 22.36 16.67
N SER A 233 0.01 22.10 15.77
CA SER A 233 0.15 22.79 14.50
C SER A 233 -0.91 22.38 13.47
N LEU A 234 -1.24 21.07 13.41
CA LEU A 234 -2.01 20.51 12.30
C LEU A 234 -3.41 20.04 12.72
N GLY A 235 -3.68 19.80 14.00
CA GLY A 235 -5.01 19.36 14.48
C GLY A 235 -5.51 18.14 13.71
N ASP A 236 -6.70 18.24 13.11
CA ASP A 236 -7.32 17.17 12.33
C ASP A 236 -6.57 16.83 11.02
N LEU A 237 -5.71 17.75 10.52
CA LEU A 237 -4.94 17.53 9.30
C LEU A 237 -3.94 16.37 9.44
N VAL A 238 -3.59 15.99 10.66
CA VAL A 238 -2.73 14.83 10.95
C VAL A 238 -3.31 13.53 10.38
N LEU A 239 -4.65 13.40 10.30
CA LEU A 239 -5.32 12.24 9.69
C LEU A 239 -5.68 12.47 8.22
N VAL A 240 -6.02 13.71 7.85
CA VAL A 240 -6.47 14.05 6.49
C VAL A 240 -5.32 13.97 5.49
N LEU A 241 -4.13 14.48 5.83
CA LEU A 241 -2.99 14.54 4.91
C LEU A 241 -2.49 13.14 4.48
N PRO A 242 -2.25 12.17 5.38
CA PRO A 242 -1.90 10.82 4.97
C PRO A 242 -2.98 10.13 4.14
N ALA A 243 -4.26 10.30 4.50
CA ALA A 243 -5.36 9.71 3.75
C ALA A 243 -5.45 10.29 2.32
N ALA A 244 -5.24 11.60 2.17
CA ALA A 244 -5.18 12.26 0.87
C ALA A 244 -3.98 11.78 0.05
N ALA A 245 -2.81 11.61 0.66
CA ALA A 245 -1.62 11.10 -0.02
C ALA A 245 -1.80 9.66 -0.54
N LEU A 246 -2.49 8.81 0.22
CA LEU A 246 -2.84 7.45 -0.25
C LEU A 246 -3.83 7.47 -1.41
N ALA A 247 -4.79 8.39 -1.41
CA ALA A 247 -5.76 8.53 -2.49
C ALA A 247 -5.18 9.20 -3.76
N ALA A 248 -4.11 9.99 -3.63
CA ALA A 248 -3.58 10.81 -4.72
C ALA A 248 -3.15 9.99 -5.97
N PRO A 249 -2.40 8.88 -5.86
CA PRO A 249 -2.04 8.06 -7.03
C PRO A 249 -3.26 7.48 -7.78
N ALA A 250 -4.32 7.11 -7.05
CA ALA A 250 -5.57 6.66 -7.65
C ALA A 250 -6.27 7.78 -8.43
N ALA A 251 -6.34 8.98 -7.84
CA ALA A 251 -6.90 10.15 -8.51
C ALA A 251 -6.11 10.52 -9.78
N ILE A 252 -4.78 10.52 -9.71
CA ILE A 252 -3.89 10.77 -10.85
C ILE A 252 -4.15 9.76 -11.97
N PHE A 253 -4.21 8.47 -11.63
CA PHE A 253 -4.49 7.44 -12.62
C PHE A 253 -5.85 7.64 -13.31
N ILE A 254 -6.90 7.94 -12.56
CA ILE A 254 -8.24 8.19 -13.11
C ILE A 254 -8.20 9.34 -14.11
N VAL A 255 -7.52 10.44 -13.77
CA VAL A 255 -7.39 11.60 -14.67
C VAL A 255 -6.62 11.23 -15.94
N LEU A 256 -5.53 10.47 -15.83
CA LEU A 256 -4.75 9.99 -16.98
C LEU A 256 -5.56 9.04 -17.87
N ALA A 257 -6.30 8.10 -17.27
CA ALA A 257 -7.14 7.14 -17.97
C ALA A 257 -8.27 7.83 -18.74
N VAL A 258 -8.87 8.89 -18.19
CA VAL A 258 -9.90 9.68 -18.88
C VAL A 258 -9.33 10.49 -20.05
N ARG A 259 -8.04 10.83 -20.06
CA ARG A 259 -7.42 11.58 -21.18
C ARG A 259 -7.13 10.71 -22.40
N GLN A 260 -6.81 9.43 -22.21
CA GLN A 260 -6.50 8.46 -23.29
C GLN A 260 -7.69 8.34 -24.25
N ARG A 261 -7.63 8.80 -25.50
CA ARG A 261 -8.73 8.62 -26.48
C ARG A 261 -8.77 7.19 -27.01
#